data_AF-A0A942MFG9-F1
#
_entry.id   AF-A0A942MFG9-F1
#
_cell.length_a   1.000
_cell.length_b   1.000
_cell.length_c   1.000
_cell.angle_alpha   90.00
_cell.angle_beta   90.00
_cell.angle_gamma   90.00
#
_symmetry.space_group_name_H-M   'P 1'
#
loop_
_entity.id
_entity.type
_entity.pdbx_description
1 polymer ?
#
loop_
_entity_poly.entity_id
_entity_poly.type
_entity_poly.pdbx_seq_one_letter_code
_entity_poly.pdbx_strand_id
1 'polypeptide(L)'
;MNKKKLFFGLLICLALIQILMPVRMIVQRETVLATGQQFKLVTVPVDPYDAFRGRYVALRFQEEFAPTDNNFMASYNQKVYAHIVEGTDGFAKFSTVTLQPPENASYLTVQFQYVDYNEGRAIARFILPFDRFYMEEKLAPEAEAAYLKYSQQGANSAYVTVRVKNGLGVLEELYLDGKPVTEFLAGKKQ
;
A
#
# COMPACT_ATOMS: atom_id res chain seq x y z
N MET A 1 22.26 -10.12 -45.05
CA MET A 1 22.16 -10.47 -43.62
C MET A 1 21.38 -11.78 -43.48
N ASN A 2 21.93 -12.80 -42.83
CA ASN A 2 21.32 -14.13 -42.81
C ASN A 2 20.03 -14.09 -41.96
N LYS A 3 18.85 -14.27 -42.59
CA LYS A 3 17.52 -14.06 -41.96
C LYS A 3 17.36 -14.81 -40.63
N LYS A 4 17.99 -15.99 -40.51
CA LYS A 4 18.05 -16.77 -39.27
C LYS A 4 18.81 -16.06 -38.14
N LYS A 5 19.96 -15.44 -38.44
CA LYS A 5 20.74 -14.67 -37.45
C LYS A 5 19.98 -13.43 -36.98
N LEU A 6 19.27 -12.75 -37.89
CA LEU A 6 18.41 -11.61 -37.54
C LEU A 6 17.26 -12.06 -36.63
N PHE A 7 16.60 -13.17 -36.97
CA PHE A 7 15.52 -13.75 -36.16
C PHE A 7 15.98 -14.12 -34.75
N PHE A 8 17.13 -14.82 -34.62
CA PHE A 8 17.70 -15.14 -33.31
C PHE A 8 18.09 -13.89 -32.51
N GLY A 9 18.66 -12.87 -33.17
CA GLY A 9 18.95 -11.59 -32.51
C GLY A 9 17.69 -10.92 -31.95
N LEU A 10 16.59 -10.91 -32.72
CA LEU A 10 15.32 -10.34 -32.29
C LEU A 10 14.71 -11.13 -31.11
N LEU A 11 14.82 -12.46 -31.13
CA LEU A 11 14.35 -13.32 -30.03
C LEU A 11 15.10 -13.03 -28.72
N ILE A 12 16.43 -12.87 -28.79
CA ILE A 12 17.25 -12.52 -27.62
C ILE A 12 16.87 -11.14 -27.10
N CYS A 13 16.69 -10.15 -27.97
CA CYS A 13 16.23 -8.81 -27.56
C CYS A 13 14.88 -8.87 -26.85
N LEU A 14 13.92 -9.65 -27.36
CA LEU A 14 12.61 -9.82 -26.73
C LEU A 14 12.74 -10.46 -25.34
N ALA A 15 13.54 -11.53 -25.21
CA ALA A 15 13.79 -12.20 -23.94
C ALA A 15 14.43 -11.26 -22.90
N LEU A 16 15.39 -10.42 -23.32
CA LEU A 16 16.01 -9.43 -22.45
C LEU A 16 15.01 -8.37 -21.97
N ILE A 17 14.14 -7.87 -22.85
CA ILE A 17 13.10 -6.91 -22.47
C ILE A 17 12.12 -7.56 -21.47
N GLN A 18 11.74 -8.82 -21.69
CA GLN A 18 10.86 -9.56 -20.79
C GLN A 18 11.45 -9.75 -19.39
N ILE A 19 12.77 -9.93 -19.26
CA ILE A 19 13.46 -10.05 -17.96
C ILE A 19 13.68 -8.67 -17.31
N LEU A 20 13.96 -7.64 -18.11
CA LEU A 20 14.28 -6.30 -17.59
C LEU A 20 13.11 -5.69 -16.81
N MET A 21 11.87 -5.92 -17.26
CA MET A 21 10.67 -5.39 -16.62
C MET A 21 10.48 -5.89 -15.16
N PRO A 22 10.43 -7.20 -14.87
CA PRO A 22 10.31 -7.69 -13.50
C PRO A 22 11.53 -7.34 -12.64
N VAL A 23 12.74 -7.38 -13.20
CA VAL A 23 13.96 -6.96 -12.47
C VAL A 23 13.84 -5.51 -12.03
N ARG A 24 13.39 -4.62 -12.91
CA ARG A 24 13.15 -3.21 -12.58
C ARG A 24 12.10 -3.06 -11.46
N MET A 25 11.02 -3.85 -11.50
CA MET A 25 9.99 -3.82 -10.46
C MET A 25 10.55 -4.24 -9.09
N ILE A 26 11.36 -5.30 -9.05
CA ILE A 26 12.01 -5.78 -7.82
C ILE A 26 12.96 -4.71 -7.27
N VAL A 27 13.86 -4.19 -8.11
CA VAL A 27 14.82 -3.16 -7.70
C VAL A 27 14.10 -1.92 -7.18
N GLN A 28 13.03 -1.49 -7.85
CA GLN A 28 12.24 -0.35 -7.40
C GLN A 28 11.62 -0.63 -6.03
N ARG A 29 10.99 -1.78 -5.82
CA ARG A 29 10.38 -2.17 -4.54
C ARG A 29 11.40 -2.21 -3.40
N GLU A 30 12.54 -2.87 -3.60
CA GLU A 30 13.60 -2.98 -2.60
C GLU A 30 14.26 -1.61 -2.32
N THR A 31 14.39 -0.75 -3.33
CA THR A 31 14.86 0.62 -3.12
C THR A 31 13.91 1.42 -2.24
N VAL A 32 12.59 1.27 -2.43
CA VAL A 32 11.61 1.93 -1.56
C VAL A 32 11.67 1.38 -0.15
N LEU A 33 11.77 0.07 0.04
CA LEU A 33 11.92 -0.52 1.37
C LEU A 33 13.18 -0.02 2.09
N ALA A 34 14.31 0.06 1.39
CA ALA A 34 15.59 0.45 1.99
C ALA A 34 15.74 1.95 2.25
N THR A 35 15.15 2.81 1.42
CA THR A 35 15.43 4.27 1.44
C THR A 35 14.18 5.15 1.52
N GLY A 36 12.99 4.57 1.49
CA GLY A 36 11.74 5.28 1.63
C GLY A 36 11.50 5.78 3.05
N GLN A 37 10.77 6.88 3.16
CA GLN A 37 10.30 7.38 4.45
C GLN A 37 9.24 6.41 4.99
N GLN A 38 9.36 6.04 6.27
CA GLN A 38 8.43 5.14 6.93
C GLN A 38 7.23 5.92 7.46
N PHE A 39 6.03 5.36 7.28
CA PHE A 39 4.78 5.89 7.82
C PHE A 39 3.96 4.75 8.45
N LYS A 40 3.23 5.04 9.53
CA LYS A 40 2.32 4.08 10.17
C LYS A 40 0.89 4.32 9.73
N LEU A 41 0.25 3.36 9.09
CA LEU A 41 -1.15 3.48 8.67
C LEU A 41 -2.04 2.59 9.55
N VAL A 42 -3.08 3.20 10.10
CA VAL A 42 -4.09 2.49 10.90
C VAL A 42 -4.95 1.63 9.99
N THR A 43 -5.15 0.38 10.41
CA THR A 43 -5.97 -0.58 9.69
C THR A 43 -7.32 -0.78 10.36
N VAL A 44 -8.33 -1.15 9.59
CA VAL A 44 -9.68 -1.47 10.05
C VAL A 44 -10.03 -2.93 9.74
N PRO A 45 -10.91 -3.57 10.52
CA PRO A 45 -11.21 -4.98 10.35
C PRO A 45 -11.78 -5.27 8.96
N VAL A 46 -11.31 -6.38 8.37
CA VAL A 46 -11.79 -6.93 7.10
C VAL A 46 -12.39 -8.30 7.39
N ASP A 47 -13.51 -8.61 6.75
CA ASP A 47 -14.13 -9.93 6.85
C ASP A 47 -13.13 -11.01 6.37
N PRO A 48 -12.89 -12.08 7.15
CA PRO A 48 -11.92 -13.12 6.82
C PRO A 48 -12.09 -13.75 5.44
N TYR A 49 -11.01 -14.41 5.08
CA TYR A 49 -10.70 -14.91 3.76
C TYR A 49 -11.42 -16.24 3.41
N ASP A 50 -11.60 -16.50 2.10
CA ASP A 50 -12.16 -17.73 1.51
C ASP A 50 -11.04 -18.62 0.91
N ALA A 51 -11.04 -19.93 1.25
CA ALA A 51 -9.96 -20.92 1.11
C ALA A 51 -9.28 -21.08 -0.27
N PHE A 52 -9.78 -20.42 -1.33
CA PHE A 52 -9.36 -20.63 -2.72
C PHE A 52 -8.43 -19.56 -3.34
N ARG A 53 -8.04 -18.49 -2.62
CA ARG A 53 -7.33 -17.31 -3.16
C ARG A 53 -5.84 -17.12 -2.71
N GLY A 54 -5.17 -18.16 -2.17
CA GLY A 54 -3.89 -18.09 -1.41
C GLY A 54 -3.96 -17.38 -0.03
N ARG A 55 -3.20 -17.78 1.01
CA ARG A 55 -3.34 -17.19 2.37
C ARG A 55 -2.53 -15.88 2.54
N TYR A 56 -3.19 -14.84 3.04
CA TYR A 56 -2.63 -13.51 3.31
C TYR A 56 -3.55 -12.76 4.28
N VAL A 57 -3.03 -11.78 5.03
CA VAL A 57 -3.91 -10.93 5.85
C VAL A 57 -4.50 -9.83 4.95
N ALA A 58 -5.82 -9.84 4.79
CA ALA A 58 -6.53 -8.79 4.06
C ALA A 58 -6.55 -7.50 4.89
N LEU A 59 -6.13 -6.41 4.27
CA LEU A 59 -5.99 -5.10 4.90
C LEU A 59 -7.04 -4.14 4.34
N ARG A 60 -7.56 -3.31 5.22
CA ARG A 60 -8.31 -2.10 4.88
C ARG A 60 -7.82 -0.99 5.78
N PHE A 61 -7.86 0.24 5.28
CA PHE A 61 -7.30 1.38 5.98
C PHE A 61 -8.40 2.31 6.47
N GLN A 62 -8.15 2.95 7.61
CA GLN A 62 -9.06 3.94 8.15
C GLN A 62 -9.07 5.21 7.30
N GLU A 63 -7.89 5.65 6.87
CA GLU A 63 -7.66 6.91 6.16
C GLU A 63 -7.56 6.66 4.65
N GLU A 64 -8.70 6.51 3.98
CA GLU A 64 -8.82 6.38 2.51
C GLU A 64 -9.42 7.65 1.87
N PHE A 65 -9.25 8.78 2.54
CA PHE A 65 -9.76 10.07 2.11
C PHE A 65 -8.83 11.19 2.53
N ALA A 66 -8.90 12.32 1.83
CA ALA A 66 -8.22 13.55 2.23
C ALA A 66 -8.99 14.78 1.73
N PRO A 67 -8.84 15.93 2.39
CA PRO A 67 -9.33 17.19 1.86
C PRO A 67 -8.77 17.47 0.46
N THR A 68 -9.54 18.14 -0.39
CA THR A 68 -9.08 18.60 -1.69
C THR A 68 -9.70 19.95 -2.04
N ASP A 69 -9.25 20.54 -3.15
CA ASP A 69 -9.81 21.79 -3.64
C ASP A 69 -11.25 21.61 -4.11
N ASN A 70 -12.10 22.61 -3.94
CA ASN A 70 -13.50 22.55 -4.38
C ASN A 70 -13.66 22.41 -5.90
N ASN A 71 -12.63 22.76 -6.68
CA ASN A 71 -12.59 22.59 -8.14
C ASN A 71 -11.84 21.30 -8.56
N PHE A 72 -11.58 20.38 -7.62
CA PHE A 72 -10.89 19.14 -7.92
C PHE A 72 -11.73 18.26 -8.85
N MET A 73 -11.22 18.01 -10.05
CA MET A 73 -11.87 17.19 -11.06
C MET A 73 -10.94 16.05 -11.48
N ALA A 74 -11.28 14.84 -11.03
CA ALA A 74 -10.63 13.60 -11.44
C ALA A 74 -11.71 12.59 -11.89
N SER A 75 -11.35 11.76 -12.86
CA SER A 75 -12.19 10.65 -13.30
C SER A 75 -12.06 9.46 -12.36
N TYR A 76 -13.11 8.66 -12.24
CA TYR A 76 -13.07 7.40 -11.49
C TYR A 76 -11.86 6.54 -11.89
N ASN A 77 -11.14 5.98 -10.92
CA ASN A 77 -9.88 5.23 -11.06
C ASN A 77 -8.70 6.00 -11.70
N GLN A 78 -8.81 7.32 -11.87
CA GLN A 78 -7.67 8.14 -12.28
C GLN A 78 -6.59 8.11 -11.19
N LYS A 79 -5.33 8.08 -11.62
CA LYS A 79 -4.19 8.21 -10.71
C LYS A 79 -4.12 9.64 -10.20
N VAL A 80 -4.11 9.79 -8.88
CA VAL A 80 -3.96 11.07 -8.18
C VAL A 80 -2.92 10.92 -7.08
N TYR A 81 -2.49 12.03 -6.50
CA TYR A 81 -1.37 12.08 -5.55
C TYR A 81 -1.87 12.53 -4.19
N ALA A 82 -1.92 11.60 -3.24
CA ALA A 82 -2.33 11.86 -1.86
C ALA A 82 -1.08 12.20 -1.03
N HIS A 83 -1.04 13.42 -0.49
CA HIS A 83 0.07 13.90 0.34
C HIS A 83 -0.03 13.23 1.71
N ILE A 84 1.06 12.61 2.15
CA ILE A 84 1.13 11.85 3.39
C ILE A 84 2.00 12.59 4.40
N VAL A 85 1.48 12.78 5.61
CA VAL A 85 2.16 13.47 6.71
C VAL A 85 2.03 12.64 7.98
N GLU A 86 3.01 12.74 8.87
CA GLU A 86 2.94 12.12 10.19
C GLU A 86 2.04 12.97 11.10
N GLY A 87 1.02 12.35 11.66
CA GLY A 87 0.12 12.95 12.64
C GLY A 87 0.77 13.10 14.01
N THR A 88 0.12 13.88 14.88
CA THR A 88 0.58 14.10 16.27
C THR A 88 0.55 12.84 17.13
N ASP A 89 -0.20 11.84 16.70
CA ASP A 89 -0.33 10.50 17.30
C ASP A 89 0.74 9.51 16.81
N GLY A 90 1.62 9.93 15.89
CA GLY A 90 2.62 9.09 15.24
C GLY A 90 2.07 8.21 14.11
N PHE A 91 0.81 8.40 13.71
CA PHE A 91 0.19 7.73 12.58
C PHE A 91 0.08 8.68 11.38
N ALA A 92 0.26 8.13 10.19
CA ALA A 92 0.15 8.88 8.95
C ALA A 92 -1.30 9.31 8.69
N LYS A 93 -1.44 10.55 8.21
CA LYS A 93 -2.68 11.12 7.71
C LYS A 93 -2.47 11.67 6.32
N PHE A 94 -3.53 11.75 5.54
CA PHE A 94 -3.49 12.38 4.23
C PHE A 94 -3.95 13.84 4.34
N SER A 95 -3.04 14.76 4.02
CA SER A 95 -3.29 16.20 4.20
C SER A 95 -4.09 16.79 3.03
N THR A 96 -3.78 16.37 1.81
CA THR A 96 -4.50 16.78 0.60
C THR A 96 -4.33 15.81 -0.55
N VAL A 97 -5.21 15.87 -1.56
CA VAL A 97 -5.06 15.15 -2.83
C VAL A 97 -4.91 16.14 -3.98
N THR A 98 -3.88 15.94 -4.81
CA THR A 98 -3.58 16.77 -5.99
C THR A 98 -3.53 15.93 -7.28
N LEU A 99 -3.75 16.59 -8.42
CA LEU A 99 -3.66 15.97 -9.76
C LEU A 99 -2.21 15.84 -10.27
N GLN A 100 -1.30 16.60 -9.68
CA GLN A 100 0.13 16.57 -9.99
C GLN A 100 0.93 16.20 -8.73
N PRO A 101 2.08 15.51 -8.89
CA PRO A 101 2.91 15.15 -7.76
C PRO A 101 3.51 16.41 -7.10
N PRO A 102 3.59 16.48 -5.77
CA PRO A 102 4.25 17.58 -5.09
C PRO A 102 5.77 17.53 -5.24
N GLU A 103 6.42 18.70 -5.22
CA GLU A 103 7.88 18.80 -5.33
C GLU A 103 8.62 18.47 -4.02
N ASN A 104 8.09 18.95 -2.88
CA ASN A 104 8.79 18.92 -1.58
C ASN A 104 7.97 18.22 -0.47
N ALA A 105 7.09 17.30 -0.83
CA ALA A 105 6.30 16.55 0.13
C ALA A 105 6.29 15.05 -0.19
N SER A 106 6.17 14.22 0.86
CA SER A 106 5.91 12.80 0.70
C SER A 106 4.48 12.59 0.22
N TYR A 107 4.31 11.70 -0.76
CA TYR A 107 3.00 11.42 -1.35
C TYR A 107 2.90 9.96 -1.79
N LEU A 108 1.66 9.48 -1.88
CA LEU A 108 1.29 8.20 -2.45
C LEU A 108 0.50 8.39 -3.74
N THR A 109 0.84 7.61 -4.76
CA THR A 109 0.02 7.49 -5.97
C THR A 109 -1.14 6.56 -5.65
N VAL A 110 -2.37 7.08 -5.72
CA VAL A 110 -3.59 6.37 -5.34
C VAL A 110 -4.61 6.40 -6.47
N GLN A 111 -5.62 5.52 -6.40
CA GLN A 111 -6.70 5.50 -7.38
C GLN A 111 -7.89 6.30 -6.86
N PHE A 112 -8.19 7.42 -7.51
CA PHE A 112 -9.33 8.26 -7.15
C PHE A 112 -10.66 7.50 -7.30
N GLN A 113 -11.59 7.71 -6.37
CA GLN A 113 -12.93 7.16 -6.44
C GLN A 113 -13.96 8.27 -6.72
N TYR A 114 -14.14 9.19 -5.78
CA TYR A 114 -15.10 10.28 -5.89
C TYR A 114 -14.76 11.42 -4.92
N VAL A 115 -15.39 12.58 -5.09
CA VAL A 115 -15.33 13.68 -4.12
C VAL A 115 -16.68 13.79 -3.42
N ASP A 116 -16.65 13.81 -2.09
CA ASP A 116 -17.78 14.21 -1.27
C ASP A 116 -17.70 15.70 -0.96
N TYR A 117 -18.82 16.40 -1.09
CA TYR A 117 -18.94 17.81 -0.72
C TYR A 117 -19.78 17.92 0.55
N ASN A 118 -19.18 18.33 1.65
CA ASN A 118 -19.87 18.52 2.92
C ASN A 118 -19.52 19.88 3.54
N GLU A 119 -20.54 20.68 3.87
CA GLU A 119 -20.38 22.00 4.51
C GLU A 119 -19.33 22.92 3.84
N GLY A 120 -19.25 22.89 2.50
CA GLY A 120 -18.30 23.70 1.72
C GLY A 120 -16.87 23.16 1.68
N ARG A 121 -16.62 21.94 2.19
CA ARG A 121 -15.35 21.21 2.10
C ARG A 121 -15.48 20.06 1.11
N ALA A 122 -14.54 19.97 0.17
CA ALA A 122 -14.38 18.82 -0.70
C ALA A 122 -13.44 17.78 -0.06
N ILE A 123 -13.90 16.53 0.02
CA ILE A 123 -13.14 15.39 0.53
C ILE A 123 -13.01 14.37 -0.60
N ALA A 124 -11.79 14.16 -1.08
CA ALA A 124 -11.51 13.16 -2.09
C ALA A 124 -11.35 11.78 -1.43
N ARG A 125 -12.10 10.80 -1.91
CA ARG A 125 -11.93 9.39 -1.56
C ARG A 125 -11.07 8.67 -2.59
N PHE A 126 -10.20 7.78 -2.14
CA PHE A 126 -9.29 7.03 -2.99
C PHE A 126 -9.02 5.63 -2.44
N ILE A 127 -8.45 4.76 -3.27
CA ILE A 127 -8.01 3.42 -2.88
C ILE A 127 -6.48 3.40 -2.81
N LEU A 128 -5.95 2.90 -1.71
CA LEU A 128 -4.52 2.69 -1.53
C LEU A 128 -4.02 1.53 -2.42
N PRO A 129 -2.77 1.59 -2.92
CA PRO A 129 -2.26 0.61 -3.89
C PRO A 129 -1.91 -0.75 -3.26
N PHE A 130 -2.29 -0.99 -2.02
CA PHE A 130 -2.03 -2.21 -1.27
C PHE A 130 -3.25 -2.54 -0.40
N ASP A 131 -3.66 -3.80 -0.41
CA ASP A 131 -4.83 -4.35 0.30
C ASP A 131 -4.52 -5.67 1.02
N ARG A 132 -3.26 -6.13 0.97
CA ARG A 132 -2.86 -7.47 1.42
C ARG A 132 -1.47 -7.44 2.04
N PHE A 133 -1.32 -8.13 3.16
CA PHE A 133 -0.04 -8.45 3.76
C PHE A 133 0.31 -9.92 3.54
N TYR A 134 1.37 -10.16 2.79
CA TYR A 134 1.87 -11.51 2.50
C TYR A 134 2.82 -11.98 3.59
N MET A 135 2.58 -13.18 4.10
CA MET A 135 3.39 -13.82 5.15
C MET A 135 3.40 -15.34 4.98
N GLU A 136 4.08 -16.06 5.88
CA GLU A 136 4.11 -17.52 5.84
C GLU A 136 2.69 -18.12 5.91
N GLU A 137 2.36 -18.98 4.95
CA GLU A 137 1.03 -19.57 4.77
C GLU A 137 0.55 -20.35 6.02
N LYS A 138 1.47 -20.96 6.76
CA LYS A 138 1.13 -21.69 7.99
C LYS A 138 0.69 -20.78 9.13
N LEU A 139 1.21 -19.55 9.16
CA LEU A 139 0.92 -18.55 10.20
C LEU A 139 -0.25 -17.64 9.83
N ALA A 140 -0.56 -17.50 8.54
CA ALA A 140 -1.59 -16.60 8.04
C ALA A 140 -2.98 -16.77 8.71
N PRO A 141 -3.54 -17.98 8.94
CA PRO A 141 -4.84 -18.11 9.60
C PRO A 141 -4.83 -17.58 11.04
N GLU A 142 -3.74 -17.81 11.77
CA GLU A 142 -3.58 -17.32 13.14
C GLU A 142 -3.40 -15.79 13.15
N ALA A 143 -2.68 -15.26 12.16
CA ALA A 143 -2.48 -13.84 11.94
C ALA A 143 -3.79 -13.12 11.61
N GLU A 144 -4.61 -13.66 10.72
CA GLU A 144 -5.92 -13.11 10.34
C GLU A 144 -6.88 -13.07 11.55
N ALA A 145 -6.95 -14.16 12.31
CA ALA A 145 -7.77 -14.21 13.53
C ALA A 145 -7.30 -13.18 14.57
N ALA A 146 -5.99 -13.03 14.74
CA ALA A 146 -5.42 -12.01 15.61
C ALA A 146 -5.72 -10.60 15.08
N TYR A 147 -5.48 -10.34 13.79
CA TYR A 147 -5.74 -9.07 13.13
C TYR A 147 -7.19 -8.63 13.30
N LEU A 148 -8.15 -9.53 13.08
CA LEU A 148 -9.58 -9.24 13.24
C LEU A 148 -9.91 -8.82 14.68
N LYS A 149 -9.38 -9.54 15.67
CA LYS A 149 -9.60 -9.24 17.09
C LYS A 149 -9.00 -7.89 17.49
N TYR A 150 -7.77 -7.61 17.07
CA TYR A 150 -7.03 -6.42 17.51
C TYR A 150 -7.44 -5.16 16.73
N SER A 151 -7.83 -5.28 15.47
CA SER A 151 -8.35 -4.15 14.68
C SER A 151 -9.66 -3.58 15.24
N GLN A 152 -10.38 -4.34 16.07
CA GLN A 152 -11.59 -3.88 16.76
C GLN A 152 -11.31 -3.13 18.08
N GLN A 153 -10.09 -3.23 18.63
CA GLN A 153 -9.76 -2.69 19.95
C GLN A 153 -9.34 -1.21 19.93
N GLY A 154 -9.04 -0.66 18.75
CA GLY A 154 -8.69 0.74 18.56
C GLY A 154 -7.59 0.94 17.53
N ALA A 155 -7.37 2.21 17.16
CA ALA A 155 -6.44 2.60 16.10
C ALA A 155 -4.98 2.17 16.32
N ASN A 156 -4.57 1.98 17.58
CA ASN A 156 -3.19 1.64 17.93
C ASN A 156 -2.94 0.13 18.04
N SER A 157 -4.01 -0.67 18.03
CA SER A 157 -3.94 -2.11 18.27
C SER A 157 -3.59 -2.90 17.00
N ALA A 158 -3.92 -2.38 15.82
CA ALA A 158 -3.53 -2.96 14.53
C ALA A 158 -3.19 -1.85 13.53
N TYR A 159 -1.97 -1.89 13.03
CA TYR A 159 -1.48 -0.94 12.04
C TYR A 159 -0.38 -1.57 11.20
N VAL A 160 -0.08 -0.97 10.06
CA VAL A 160 1.05 -1.38 9.22
C VAL A 160 2.06 -0.25 9.12
N THR A 161 3.31 -0.60 8.86
CA THR A 161 4.30 0.35 8.38
C THR A 161 4.40 0.26 6.86
N VAL A 162 4.43 1.43 6.22
CA VAL A 162 4.65 1.57 4.77
C VAL A 162 5.86 2.43 4.52
N ARG A 163 6.66 2.05 3.53
CA ARG A 163 7.77 2.85 3.01
C ARG A 163 7.30 3.59 1.77
N VAL A 164 7.51 4.90 1.75
CA VAL A 164 7.05 5.77 0.66
C VAL A 164 8.24 6.47 0.01
N LYS A 165 8.33 6.38 -1.32
CA LYS A 165 9.34 7.09 -2.12
C LYS A 165 8.81 7.36 -3.53
N ASN A 166 8.90 8.61 -3.98
CA ASN A 166 8.52 9.04 -5.32
C ASN A 166 7.10 8.59 -5.73
N GLY A 167 6.14 8.66 -4.81
CA GLY A 167 4.76 8.23 -5.07
C GLY A 167 4.50 6.73 -4.97
N LEU A 168 5.53 5.90 -4.77
CA LEU A 168 5.37 4.46 -4.56
C LEU A 168 5.35 4.14 -3.07
N GLY A 169 4.32 3.44 -2.62
CA GLY A 169 4.20 2.88 -1.27
C GLY A 169 4.43 1.37 -1.29
N VAL A 170 5.21 0.86 -0.34
CA VAL A 170 5.43 -0.57 -0.14
C VAL A 170 5.16 -0.90 1.32
N LEU A 171 4.29 -1.90 1.56
CA LEU A 171 4.09 -2.47 2.90
C LEU A 171 5.38 -3.11 3.39
N GLU A 172 5.79 -2.74 4.60
CA GLU A 172 7.00 -3.24 5.25
C GLU A 172 6.65 -4.29 6.31
N GLU A 173 5.73 -3.97 7.23
CA GLU A 173 5.37 -4.88 8.33
C GLU A 173 3.94 -4.62 8.84
N LEU A 174 3.30 -5.66 9.37
CA LEU A 174 2.03 -5.60 10.09
C LEU A 174 2.29 -5.71 11.59
N TYR A 175 1.77 -4.75 12.36
CA TYR A 175 1.89 -4.72 13.81
C TYR A 175 0.55 -5.02 14.47
N LEU A 176 0.60 -5.86 15.50
CA LEU A 176 -0.49 -6.13 16.42
C LEU A 176 0.00 -5.81 17.85
N ASP A 177 -0.69 -4.91 18.54
CA ASP A 177 -0.37 -4.49 19.91
C ASP A 177 1.11 -4.05 20.07
N GLY A 178 1.61 -3.29 19.10
CA GLY A 178 2.98 -2.78 19.07
C GLY A 178 4.06 -3.79 18.71
N LYS A 179 3.73 -5.04 18.38
CA LYS A 179 4.68 -6.08 17.97
C LYS A 179 4.48 -6.47 16.49
N PRO A 180 5.56 -6.77 15.74
CA PRO A 180 5.43 -7.40 14.43
C PRO A 180 4.56 -8.67 14.52
N VAL A 181 3.72 -8.91 13.52
CA VAL A 181 2.73 -10.01 13.56
C VAL A 181 3.39 -11.36 13.77
N THR A 182 4.57 -11.59 13.19
CA THR A 182 5.34 -12.82 13.35
C THR A 182 5.79 -13.04 14.79
N GLU A 183 6.31 -12.00 15.45
CA GLU A 183 6.72 -12.03 16.86
C GLU A 183 5.51 -12.16 17.80
N PHE A 184 4.43 -11.46 17.48
CA PHE A 184 3.17 -11.51 18.23
C PHE A 184 2.62 -12.95 18.29
N LEU A 185 2.65 -13.66 17.15
CA LEU A 185 2.22 -15.06 17.07
C LEU A 185 3.19 -16.02 17.76
N ALA A 186 4.50 -15.77 17.67
CA ALA A 186 5.49 -16.59 18.37
C ALA A 186 5.32 -16.53 19.90
N GLY A 187 4.98 -15.36 20.45
CA GLY A 187 4.74 -15.17 21.88
C GLY A 187 3.47 -15.83 22.43
N LYS A 188 2.51 -16.21 21.59
CA LYS A 188 1.30 -16.96 22.01
C LYS A 188 1.51 -18.46 22.17
N LYS A 189 2.61 -18.99 21.64
CA LYS A 189 2.91 -20.44 21.64
C LYS A 189 3.68 -20.90 22.90
N GLN A 190 3.93 -20.00 23.84
CA GLN A 190 4.50 -20.28 25.17
C GLN A 190 3.40 -20.27 26.22
#